data_AF-A0A7W8XCC2-F1
#
_entry.id   AF-A0A7W8XCC2-F1
#
_cell.length_a   1.000
_cell.length_b   1.000
_cell.length_c   1.000
_cell.angle_alpha   90.00
_cell.angle_beta   90.00
_cell.angle_gamma   90.00
#
_symmetry.space_group_name_H-M   'P 1'
#
loop_
_entity.id
_entity.type
_entity.pdbx_description
1 polymer ?
#
loop_
_entity_poly.entity_id
_entity_poly.type
_entity_poly.pdbx_seq_one_letter_code
_entity_poly.pdbx_strand_id
1 'polypeptide(L)'
;MAMYIARLDGQYLIKRMPLSGRDHDPACPSYEPPYELSGLGPLIGNAIQIDDASGAAVLKLDFSLSKRGVGTAPASPGEASDTLRNETKRLSLRGMLHYLWDVGELTEWTSLWAGKRGWGRVRSSLMHAARQMTVRGGPLSDLLFVPEVFRQEDKDAIAARRAAALAGAQSSGSGTRKLMLAVGEIKEFAAARDGRKIVLRHLPFPFMVEQSTWNRLNVRYETELELWRSGDEFHLILIATFGISAAGIAAVDEVALMVVNENWIPFESVHEQRLLERLSGSKRKSVKGLRFNLSRKQPIVSLTLPEQRPAAVAMFVVPAGADEDYERILGEMIEARAEMTPWIWRVGQGGMPELP
;
A
#
# COMPACT_ATOMS: atom_id res chain seq x y z
N MET A 1 -26.46 3.06 -5.47
CA MET A 1 -25.27 2.18 -5.46
C MET A 1 -25.14 1.49 -4.13
N ALA A 2 -24.62 0.26 -4.12
CA ALA A 2 -24.40 -0.48 -2.90
C ALA A 2 -23.36 0.24 -2.01
N MET A 3 -23.68 0.36 -0.73
CA MET A 3 -22.81 0.88 0.32
C MET A 3 -22.93 -0.04 1.52
N TYR A 4 -21.94 -0.03 2.40
CA TYR A 4 -21.92 -0.86 3.59
C TYR A 4 -21.70 0.00 4.84
N ILE A 5 -22.09 -0.52 6.01
CA ILE A 5 -21.90 0.16 7.28
C ILE A 5 -20.60 -0.35 7.93
N ALA A 6 -19.63 0.56 8.07
CA ALA A 6 -18.40 0.34 8.81
C ALA A 6 -18.59 0.72 10.28
N ARG A 7 -17.97 -0.02 11.20
CA ARG A 7 -17.80 0.45 12.59
C ARG A 7 -16.37 0.93 12.79
N LEU A 8 -16.19 2.24 13.03
CA LEU A 8 -14.90 2.88 13.29
C LEU A 8 -15.00 3.64 14.62
N ASP A 9 -14.10 3.37 15.56
CA ASP A 9 -14.03 4.04 16.88
C ASP A 9 -15.38 4.10 17.64
N GLY A 10 -16.17 3.02 17.54
CA GLY A 10 -17.49 2.92 18.17
C GLY A 10 -18.62 3.64 17.43
N GLN A 11 -18.34 4.33 16.33
CA GLN A 11 -19.31 4.98 15.47
C GLN A 11 -19.61 4.14 14.22
N TYR A 12 -20.83 4.26 13.71
CA TYR A 12 -21.24 3.66 12.44
C TYR A 12 -21.09 4.70 11.33
N LEU A 13 -20.31 4.35 10.31
CA LEU A 13 -20.05 5.18 9.14
C LEU A 13 -20.53 4.44 7.89
N ILE A 14 -21.21 5.15 6.99
CA ILE A 14 -21.56 4.61 5.68
C ILE A 14 -20.32 4.72 4.79
N LYS A 15 -19.92 3.60 4.17
CA LYS A 15 -18.79 3.52 3.24
C LYS A 15 -19.22 2.88 1.91
N ARG A 16 -18.56 3.28 0.83
CA ARG A 16 -18.77 2.76 -0.53
C ARG A 16 -18.14 1.39 -0.71
N MET A 17 -18.69 0.55 -1.58
CA MET A 17 -18.07 -0.73 -1.93
C MET A 17 -16.71 -0.54 -2.60
N PRO A 18 -15.76 -1.50 -2.47
CA PRO A 18 -14.49 -1.43 -3.20
C PRO A 18 -14.75 -1.24 -4.70
N LEU A 19 -13.97 -0.33 -5.30
CA LEU A 19 -14.02 -0.03 -6.72
C LEU A 19 -15.35 0.54 -7.27
N SER A 20 -16.28 0.96 -6.42
CA SER A 20 -17.54 1.57 -6.86
C SER A 20 -17.48 3.10 -6.95
N GLY A 21 -16.34 3.74 -6.71
CA GLY A 21 -16.23 5.21 -6.68
C GLY A 21 -16.74 5.91 -7.94
N ARG A 22 -16.42 5.34 -9.10
CA ARG A 22 -16.75 5.90 -10.42
C ARG A 22 -18.24 5.87 -10.76
N ASP A 23 -19.03 4.95 -10.17
CA ASP A 23 -20.44 4.83 -10.54
C ASP A 23 -21.31 5.85 -9.78
N HIS A 24 -20.71 6.60 -8.83
CA HIS A 24 -21.38 7.67 -8.10
C HIS A 24 -21.49 8.91 -8.99
N ASP A 25 -22.51 9.73 -8.73
CA ASP A 25 -22.59 11.06 -9.35
C ASP A 25 -21.34 11.88 -8.99
N PRO A 26 -20.71 12.64 -9.92
CA PRO A 26 -19.52 13.45 -9.62
C PRO A 26 -19.69 14.46 -8.48
N ALA A 27 -20.93 14.87 -8.14
CA ALA A 27 -21.23 15.72 -7.00
C ALA A 27 -21.39 14.94 -5.68
N CYS A 28 -21.38 13.61 -5.71
CA CYS A 28 -21.46 12.75 -4.54
C CYS A 28 -20.13 12.74 -3.77
N PRO A 29 -20.14 12.86 -2.42
CA PRO A 29 -18.92 12.75 -1.63
C PRO A 29 -18.16 11.42 -1.77
N SER A 30 -18.85 10.37 -2.21
CA SER A 30 -18.29 9.02 -2.44
C SER A 30 -17.75 8.81 -3.86
N TYR A 31 -17.89 9.81 -4.74
CA TYR A 31 -17.33 9.75 -6.09
C TYR A 31 -15.82 9.77 -6.07
N GLU A 32 -15.23 8.98 -6.97
CA GLU A 32 -13.79 9.00 -7.23
C GLU A 32 -13.54 8.94 -8.74
N PRO A 33 -12.59 9.75 -9.26
CA PRO A 33 -12.19 9.69 -10.65
C PRO A 33 -11.74 8.28 -11.05
N PRO A 34 -12.10 7.78 -12.26
CA PRO A 34 -11.68 6.46 -12.75
C PRO A 34 -10.18 6.16 -12.63
N TYR A 35 -9.87 4.88 -12.38
CA TYR A 35 -8.54 4.31 -12.06
C TYR A 35 -7.43 4.56 -13.08
N GLU A 36 -7.78 5.04 -14.27
CA GLU A 36 -6.88 5.32 -15.41
C GLU A 36 -5.80 6.35 -15.08
N LEU A 37 -6.03 7.19 -14.07
CA LEU A 37 -5.07 8.18 -13.58
C LEU A 37 -4.06 7.61 -12.56
N SER A 38 -4.24 6.36 -12.16
CA SER A 38 -3.41 5.63 -11.20
C SER A 38 -2.88 4.34 -11.82
N GLY A 39 -2.00 3.65 -11.11
CA GLY A 39 -1.56 2.32 -11.54
C GLY A 39 -2.57 1.20 -11.35
N LEU A 40 -3.78 1.50 -10.89
CA LEU A 40 -4.84 0.52 -10.66
C LEU A 40 -5.52 0.07 -11.96
N GLY A 41 -5.64 0.96 -12.95
CA GLY A 41 -6.41 0.71 -14.19
C GLY A 41 -6.13 -0.65 -14.84
N PRO A 42 -4.88 -1.00 -15.17
CA PRO A 42 -4.54 -2.27 -15.81
C PRO A 42 -4.85 -3.54 -14.98
N LEU A 43 -4.99 -3.40 -13.66
CA LEU A 43 -5.22 -4.52 -12.73
C LEU A 43 -6.71 -4.86 -12.59
N ILE A 44 -7.60 -3.91 -12.83
CA ILE A 44 -9.05 -4.08 -12.74
C ILE A 44 -9.54 -5.02 -13.85
N GLY A 45 -10.37 -6.00 -13.48
CA GLY A 45 -10.85 -7.06 -14.37
C GLY A 45 -9.86 -8.21 -14.57
N ASN A 46 -8.57 -7.96 -14.33
CA ASN A 46 -7.49 -8.93 -14.47
C ASN A 46 -7.09 -9.52 -13.12
N ALA A 47 -6.21 -8.81 -12.40
CA ALA A 47 -5.68 -9.19 -11.09
C ALA A 47 -6.69 -8.96 -9.96
N ILE A 48 -7.58 -7.98 -10.12
CA ILE A 48 -8.63 -7.61 -9.17
C ILE A 48 -9.97 -7.74 -9.86
N GLN A 49 -10.82 -8.60 -9.33
CA GLN A 49 -12.18 -8.84 -9.84
C GLN A 49 -13.17 -8.58 -8.72
N ILE A 50 -14.35 -8.05 -9.02
CA ILE A 50 -15.42 -7.92 -8.04
C ILE A 50 -16.29 -9.17 -8.14
N ASP A 51 -16.57 -9.78 -6.99
CA ASP A 51 -17.54 -10.86 -6.89
C ASP A 51 -18.96 -10.28 -6.92
N ASP A 52 -19.76 -10.64 -7.93
CA ASP A 52 -21.08 -10.04 -8.15
C ASP A 52 -22.07 -10.31 -7.01
N ALA A 53 -21.90 -11.40 -6.26
CA ALA A 53 -22.82 -11.81 -5.21
C ALA A 53 -22.53 -11.10 -3.87
N SER A 54 -21.26 -11.00 -3.49
CA SER A 54 -20.82 -10.41 -2.21
C SER A 54 -20.32 -8.97 -2.32
N GLY A 55 -19.99 -8.52 -3.53
CA GLY A 55 -19.32 -7.25 -3.80
C GLY A 55 -17.88 -7.18 -3.27
N ALA A 56 -17.31 -8.30 -2.82
CA ALA A 56 -15.92 -8.37 -2.35
C ALA A 56 -14.94 -8.38 -3.53
N ALA A 57 -13.74 -7.82 -3.31
CA ALA A 57 -12.67 -7.88 -4.28
C ALA A 57 -11.94 -9.22 -4.21
N VAL A 58 -11.98 -10.01 -5.28
CA VAL A 58 -11.22 -11.25 -5.49
C VAL A 58 -9.86 -10.90 -6.08
N LEU A 59 -8.79 -11.22 -5.35
CA LEU A 59 -7.42 -10.85 -5.69
C LEU A 59 -6.61 -12.07 -6.18
N LYS A 60 -6.00 -11.94 -7.36
CA LYS A 60 -5.01 -12.88 -7.89
C LYS A 60 -3.61 -12.36 -7.58
N LEU A 61 -2.86 -13.08 -6.76
CA LEU A 61 -1.55 -12.67 -6.25
C LEU A 61 -0.42 -13.27 -7.09
N ASP A 62 0.68 -12.54 -7.26
CA ASP A 62 1.90 -13.05 -7.90
C ASP A 62 2.86 -13.74 -6.93
N PHE A 63 2.65 -13.56 -5.62
CA PHE A 63 3.44 -14.16 -4.54
C PHE A 63 2.71 -15.34 -3.89
N SER A 64 3.47 -16.20 -3.21
CA SER A 64 2.91 -17.41 -2.58
C SER A 64 2.44 -17.17 -1.15
N LEU A 65 1.28 -17.75 -0.79
CA LEU A 65 0.78 -17.83 0.58
C LEU A 65 1.05 -19.22 1.21
N SER A 66 1.93 -20.00 0.60
CA SER A 66 2.32 -21.32 1.07
C SER A 66 3.76 -21.65 0.68
N LYS A 67 4.49 -22.35 1.55
CA LYS A 67 5.88 -22.79 1.28
C LYS A 67 6.01 -24.27 1.61
N ARG A 68 6.44 -25.08 0.65
CA ARG A 68 6.76 -26.49 0.92
C ARG A 68 8.05 -26.56 1.76
N GLY A 69 8.08 -27.45 2.76
CA GLY A 69 9.29 -27.74 3.53
C GLY A 69 10.45 -28.18 2.64
N VAL A 70 11.68 -27.94 3.10
CA VAL A 70 12.93 -27.98 2.33
C VAL A 70 13.12 -29.28 1.53
N GLY A 71 12.93 -29.19 0.22
CA GLY A 71 13.84 -29.78 -0.75
C GLY A 71 14.54 -28.61 -1.43
N THR A 72 15.86 -28.55 -1.35
CA THR A 72 16.71 -27.58 -2.06
C THR A 72 16.38 -27.59 -3.54
N ALA A 73 15.62 -26.60 -4.00
CA ALA A 73 15.60 -26.17 -5.37
C ALA A 73 15.84 -24.65 -5.37
N PRO A 74 16.80 -24.14 -6.15
CA PRO A 74 16.95 -22.71 -6.32
C PRO A 74 15.64 -22.16 -6.87
N ALA A 75 15.15 -21.04 -6.32
CA ALA A 75 14.15 -20.25 -7.01
C ALA A 75 14.76 -19.86 -8.36
N SER A 76 14.22 -20.39 -9.46
CA SER A 76 14.65 -19.98 -10.80
C SER A 76 14.54 -18.47 -10.91
N PRO A 77 15.55 -17.77 -11.46
CA PRO A 77 15.39 -16.38 -11.82
C PRO A 77 14.28 -16.33 -12.87
N GLY A 78 13.16 -15.69 -12.55
CA GLY A 78 12.14 -15.41 -13.55
C GLY A 78 12.77 -14.55 -14.64
N GLU A 79 12.86 -15.11 -15.85
CA GLU A 79 13.37 -14.43 -17.04
C GLU A 79 12.64 -13.09 -17.24
N ALA A 80 13.42 -12.03 -17.46
CA ALA A 80 12.98 -10.66 -17.59
C ALA A 80 12.10 -10.37 -18.84
N SER A 81 11.71 -11.41 -19.60
CA SER A 81 10.95 -11.29 -20.85
C SER A 81 9.43 -11.36 -20.68
N ASP A 82 8.91 -11.82 -19.53
CA ASP A 82 7.46 -12.04 -19.30
C ASP A 82 6.88 -11.13 -18.18
N THR A 83 7.66 -10.12 -17.78
CA THR A 83 7.37 -9.20 -16.65
C THR A 83 6.17 -8.30 -16.92
N LEU A 84 6.10 -7.68 -18.10
CA LEU A 84 4.99 -6.78 -18.49
C LEU A 84 3.62 -7.48 -18.54
N ARG A 85 3.58 -8.76 -18.94
CA ARG A 85 2.33 -9.55 -19.03
C ARG A 85 1.85 -10.05 -17.67
N ASN A 86 2.75 -10.28 -16.72
CA ASN A 86 2.41 -10.65 -15.35
C ASN A 86 2.03 -9.45 -14.49
N GLU A 87 2.59 -8.26 -14.76
CA GLU A 87 2.29 -7.01 -14.06
C GLU A 87 0.81 -6.62 -14.09
N THR A 88 0.05 -7.02 -15.12
CA THR A 88 -1.40 -6.72 -15.22
C THR A 88 -2.29 -7.88 -14.75
N LYS A 89 -1.82 -9.12 -14.83
CA LYS A 89 -2.62 -10.32 -14.54
C LYS A 89 -2.64 -10.71 -13.07
N ARG A 90 -1.63 -10.31 -12.29
CA ARG A 90 -1.49 -10.65 -10.88
C ARG A 90 -1.01 -9.44 -10.09
N LEU A 91 -1.52 -9.30 -8.87
CA LEU A 91 -1.21 -8.21 -7.96
C LEU A 91 0.10 -8.51 -7.23
N SER A 92 1.05 -7.59 -7.32
CA SER A 92 2.33 -7.71 -6.62
C SER A 92 2.18 -7.50 -5.11
N LEU A 93 3.16 -7.94 -4.32
CA LEU A 93 3.16 -7.68 -2.88
C LEU A 93 3.12 -6.18 -2.57
N ARG A 94 3.81 -5.33 -3.33
CA ARG A 94 3.70 -3.86 -3.20
C ARG A 94 2.33 -3.36 -3.69
N GLY A 95 1.84 -3.87 -4.81
CA GLY A 95 0.50 -3.56 -5.30
C GLY A 95 -0.60 -3.88 -4.29
N MET A 96 -0.42 -4.96 -3.53
CA MET A 96 -1.30 -5.36 -2.44
C MET A 96 -1.30 -4.36 -1.29
N LEU A 97 -0.12 -3.86 -0.90
CA LEU A 97 -0.01 -2.79 0.10
C LEU A 97 -0.71 -1.51 -0.38
N HIS A 98 -0.49 -1.12 -1.64
CA HIS A 98 -1.17 0.01 -2.24
C HIS A 98 -2.69 -0.17 -2.24
N TYR A 99 -3.19 -1.34 -2.61
CA TYR A 99 -4.64 -1.62 -2.63
C TYR A 99 -5.28 -1.61 -1.24
N LEU A 100 -4.58 -2.12 -0.22
CA LEU A 100 -5.02 -1.99 1.18
C LEU A 100 -5.06 -0.52 1.63
N TRP A 101 -4.09 0.30 1.20
CA TRP A 101 -4.03 1.73 1.53
C TRP A 101 -5.17 2.50 0.87
N ASP A 102 -5.41 2.21 -0.41
CA ASP A 102 -6.43 2.83 -1.25
C ASP A 102 -7.85 2.53 -0.73
N VAL A 103 -8.22 1.25 -0.60
CA VAL A 103 -9.52 0.83 -0.04
C VAL A 103 -9.65 1.25 1.44
N GLY A 104 -8.51 1.40 2.14
CA GLY A 104 -8.45 1.92 3.50
C GLY A 104 -8.69 3.42 3.63
N GLU A 105 -8.84 4.16 2.51
CA GLU A 105 -8.94 5.63 2.43
C GLU A 105 -7.74 6.34 3.08
N LEU A 106 -6.58 5.67 3.07
CA LEU A 106 -5.34 6.19 3.65
C LEU A 106 -4.54 7.04 2.65
N THR A 107 -5.03 7.16 1.41
CA THR A 107 -4.53 8.08 0.38
C THR A 107 -5.16 9.47 0.47
N GLU A 108 -6.27 9.61 1.19
CA GLU A 108 -6.98 10.89 1.35
C GLU A 108 -6.40 11.73 2.48
N TRP A 109 -6.36 13.05 2.33
CA TRP A 109 -6.00 13.99 3.39
C TRP A 109 -6.82 15.29 3.37
N THR A 110 -7.06 15.83 4.57
CA THR A 110 -7.53 17.19 4.82
C THR A 110 -7.00 17.64 6.18
N SER A 111 -6.67 18.92 6.34
CA SER A 111 -6.22 19.51 7.62
C SER A 111 -7.20 19.30 8.79
N LEU A 112 -8.48 19.02 8.52
CA LEU A 112 -9.48 18.70 9.54
C LEU A 112 -9.16 17.40 10.33
N TRP A 113 -8.27 16.57 9.78
CA TRP A 113 -7.78 15.33 10.38
C TRP A 113 -6.44 15.46 11.10
N ALA A 114 -5.85 16.65 11.13
CA ALA A 114 -4.61 16.91 11.86
C ALA A 114 -4.70 16.40 13.32
N GLY A 115 -3.69 15.65 13.75
CA GLY A 115 -3.63 15.02 15.07
C GLY A 115 -4.59 13.85 15.31
N LYS A 116 -5.48 13.51 14.36
CA LYS A 116 -6.49 12.44 14.51
C LYS A 116 -6.15 11.16 13.75
N ARG A 117 -5.05 11.15 12.99
CA ARG A 117 -4.61 9.98 12.22
C ARG A 117 -3.27 9.49 12.76
N GLY A 118 -3.32 8.36 13.46
CA GLY A 118 -2.14 7.63 13.94
C GLY A 118 -2.25 6.14 13.60
N TRP A 119 -1.27 5.35 14.05
CA TRP A 119 -1.19 3.91 13.74
C TRP A 119 -2.47 3.14 14.07
N GLY A 120 -3.16 3.46 15.16
CA GLY A 120 -4.43 2.81 15.51
C GLY A 120 -5.52 2.97 14.43
N ARG A 121 -5.57 4.15 13.78
CA ARG A 121 -6.49 4.42 12.67
C ARG A 121 -6.05 3.71 11.39
N VAL A 122 -4.75 3.74 11.08
CA VAL A 122 -4.16 3.00 9.95
C VAL A 122 -4.50 1.52 10.06
N ARG A 123 -4.23 0.91 11.22
CA ARG A 123 -4.58 -0.49 11.49
C ARG A 123 -6.06 -0.77 11.26
N SER A 124 -6.95 0.05 11.83
CA SER A 124 -8.38 -0.13 11.69
C SER A 124 -8.83 -0.06 10.23
N SER A 125 -8.30 0.91 9.45
CA SER A 125 -8.53 1.03 8.01
C SER A 125 -8.05 -0.21 7.24
N LEU A 126 -6.82 -0.68 7.49
CA LEU A 126 -6.25 -1.85 6.82
C LEU A 126 -7.05 -3.13 7.11
N MET A 127 -7.36 -3.39 8.39
CA MET A 127 -8.16 -4.55 8.77
C MET A 127 -9.58 -4.47 8.20
N HIS A 128 -10.10 -3.27 8.03
CA HIS A 128 -11.42 -3.06 7.45
C HIS A 128 -11.44 -3.29 5.94
N ALA A 129 -10.46 -2.74 5.22
CA ALA A 129 -10.24 -3.00 3.81
C ALA A 129 -10.09 -4.51 3.55
N ALA A 130 -9.31 -5.20 4.38
CA ALA A 130 -9.07 -6.63 4.22
C ALA A 130 -10.30 -7.52 4.40
N ARG A 131 -11.32 -7.08 5.16
CA ARG A 131 -12.61 -7.80 5.28
C ARG A 131 -13.43 -7.78 3.99
N GLN A 132 -13.07 -6.90 3.05
CA GLN A 132 -13.77 -6.75 1.77
C GLN A 132 -13.02 -7.41 0.62
N MET A 133 -12.00 -8.22 0.95
CA MET A 133 -11.10 -8.83 -0.01
C MET A 133 -11.01 -10.33 0.23
N THR A 134 -10.98 -11.09 -0.85
CA THR A 134 -10.73 -12.52 -0.83
C THR A 134 -9.51 -12.84 -1.69
N VAL A 135 -8.76 -13.85 -1.27
CA VAL A 135 -7.63 -14.41 -2.03
C VAL A 135 -7.87 -15.90 -2.19
N ARG A 136 -7.06 -16.56 -3.02
CA ARG A 136 -7.11 -18.03 -3.10
C ARG A 136 -6.86 -18.64 -1.72
N GLY A 137 -7.87 -19.30 -1.16
CA GLY A 137 -7.81 -19.94 0.15
C GLY A 137 -8.62 -19.26 1.26
N GLY A 138 -9.32 -18.15 0.96
CA GLY A 138 -10.31 -17.57 1.88
C GLY A 138 -10.28 -16.05 1.98
N PRO A 139 -10.95 -15.48 3.00
CA PRO A 139 -10.91 -14.06 3.30
C PRO A 139 -9.48 -13.59 3.59
N LEU A 140 -9.12 -12.42 3.06
CA LEU A 140 -7.80 -11.85 3.34
C LEU A 140 -7.61 -11.50 4.81
N SER A 141 -8.70 -11.11 5.50
CA SER A 141 -8.69 -10.80 6.93
C SER A 141 -8.16 -11.93 7.81
N ASP A 142 -8.25 -13.18 7.35
CA ASP A 142 -7.80 -14.36 8.08
C ASP A 142 -6.29 -14.62 7.91
N LEU A 143 -5.67 -13.94 6.93
CA LEU A 143 -4.26 -14.05 6.58
C LEU A 143 -3.47 -12.80 6.92
N LEU A 144 -4.13 -11.65 7.02
CA LEU A 144 -3.51 -10.36 7.30
C LEU A 144 -3.35 -10.14 8.81
N PHE A 145 -2.12 -9.88 9.21
CA PHE A 145 -1.74 -9.47 10.55
C PHE A 145 -1.25 -8.01 10.55
N VAL A 146 -1.89 -7.17 11.37
CA VAL A 146 -1.46 -5.78 11.59
C VAL A 146 -1.32 -5.54 13.10
N PRO A 147 -0.10 -5.24 13.61
CA PRO A 147 0.15 -5.06 15.05
C PRO A 147 -0.80 -4.06 15.71
N GLU A 148 -1.43 -4.46 16.82
CA GLU A 148 -2.21 -3.54 17.68
C GLU A 148 -1.30 -2.47 18.28
N VAL A 149 -1.83 -1.27 18.53
CA VAL A 149 -1.12 -0.24 19.29
C VAL A 149 -0.79 -0.80 20.67
N PHE A 150 0.49 -0.91 20.98
CA PHE A 150 0.93 -1.39 22.28
C PHE A 150 0.62 -0.37 23.38
N ARG A 151 -0.16 -0.79 24.39
CA ARG A 151 -0.36 -0.09 25.66
C ARG A 151 0.10 -0.98 26.80
N GLN A 152 0.85 -0.42 27.73
CA GLN A 152 1.43 -1.17 28.84
C GLN A 152 0.35 -1.81 29.72
N GLU A 153 -0.76 -1.11 29.95
CA GLU A 153 -1.93 -1.57 30.72
C GLU A 153 -2.65 -2.77 30.07
N ASP A 154 -2.63 -2.87 28.74
CA ASP A 154 -3.30 -3.93 27.96
C ASP A 154 -2.34 -5.07 27.57
N LYS A 155 -1.10 -5.09 28.08
CA LYS A 155 0.00 -5.94 27.59
C LYS A 155 -0.40 -7.41 27.40
N ASP A 156 -1.02 -8.02 28.41
CA ASP A 156 -1.35 -9.44 28.39
C ASP A 156 -2.53 -9.73 27.45
N ALA A 157 -3.51 -8.82 27.39
CA ALA A 157 -4.64 -8.91 26.47
C ALA A 157 -4.19 -8.78 25.00
N ILE A 158 -3.27 -7.86 24.72
CA ILE A 158 -2.62 -7.70 23.40
C ILE A 158 -1.81 -8.97 23.06
N ALA A 159 -1.08 -9.53 24.03
CA ALA A 159 -0.32 -10.75 23.80
C ALA A 159 -1.22 -11.95 23.44
N ALA A 160 -2.35 -12.11 24.13
CA ALA A 160 -3.32 -13.16 23.85
C ALA A 160 -3.95 -13.02 22.47
N ARG A 161 -4.43 -11.82 22.09
CA ARG A 161 -5.00 -11.56 20.77
C ARG A 161 -3.98 -11.75 19.64
N ARG A 162 -2.73 -11.32 19.86
CA ARG A 162 -1.63 -11.57 18.92
C ARG A 162 -1.37 -13.06 18.73
N ALA A 163 -1.32 -13.84 19.82
CA ALA A 163 -1.11 -15.28 19.74
C ALA A 163 -2.24 -15.97 18.94
N ALA A 164 -3.49 -15.58 19.17
CA ALA A 164 -4.64 -16.07 18.41
C ALA A 164 -4.55 -15.70 16.92
N ALA A 165 -4.24 -14.44 16.60
CA ALA A 165 -4.12 -13.98 15.22
C ALA A 165 -2.98 -14.70 14.46
N LEU A 166 -1.88 -15.03 15.15
CA LEU A 166 -0.70 -15.66 14.55
C LEU A 166 -0.75 -17.19 14.56
N ALA A 167 -1.78 -17.81 15.13
CA ALA A 167 -1.90 -19.27 15.21
C ALA A 167 -1.83 -19.92 13.82
N GLY A 168 -2.42 -19.29 12.80
CA GLY A 168 -2.40 -19.77 11.41
C GLY A 168 -1.03 -19.74 10.72
N ALA A 169 -0.05 -18.99 11.23
CA ALA A 169 1.32 -18.94 10.70
C ALA A 169 2.24 -19.99 11.32
N GLN A 170 1.82 -20.65 12.41
CA GLN A 170 2.65 -21.63 13.10
C GLN A 170 2.82 -22.89 12.24
N SER A 171 4.06 -23.35 12.11
CA SER A 171 4.36 -24.59 11.39
C SER A 171 3.75 -25.78 12.14
N SER A 172 2.93 -26.57 11.44
CA SER A 172 2.32 -27.81 11.94
C SER A 172 3.16 -29.07 11.66
N GLY A 173 4.46 -28.93 11.38
CA GLY A 173 5.37 -30.06 11.13
C GLY A 173 5.75 -30.27 9.66
N SER A 174 6.02 -31.52 9.29
CA SER A 174 6.46 -31.93 7.93
C SER A 174 5.31 -31.79 6.91
N GLY A 175 5.29 -30.68 6.17
CA GLY A 175 4.30 -30.43 5.12
C GLY A 175 4.44 -29.05 4.46
N THR A 176 3.44 -28.67 3.66
CA THR A 176 3.32 -27.30 3.13
C THR A 176 2.93 -26.36 4.26
N ARG A 177 3.82 -25.42 4.59
CA ARG A 177 3.60 -24.38 5.58
C ARG A 177 2.72 -23.29 4.99
N LYS A 178 1.67 -22.90 5.71
CA LYS A 178 0.86 -21.73 5.39
C LYS A 178 1.64 -20.46 5.74
N LEU A 179 1.67 -19.49 4.84
CA LEU A 179 2.23 -18.17 5.09
C LEU A 179 1.08 -17.20 5.41
N MET A 180 1.38 -16.21 6.23
CA MET A 180 0.53 -15.06 6.53
C MET A 180 1.14 -13.79 5.94
N LEU A 181 0.33 -12.73 5.85
CA LEU A 181 0.76 -11.39 5.48
C LEU A 181 0.89 -10.54 6.74
N ALA A 182 1.99 -9.82 6.90
CA ALA A 182 2.13 -8.80 7.93
C ALA A 182 2.20 -7.42 7.30
N VAL A 183 1.46 -6.44 7.82
CA VAL A 183 1.67 -5.01 7.53
C VAL A 183 2.03 -4.30 8.83
N GLY A 184 3.13 -3.56 8.83
CA GLY A 184 3.65 -2.93 10.04
C GLY A 184 4.63 -1.80 9.75
N GLU A 185 4.72 -0.85 10.68
CA GLU A 185 5.75 0.19 10.66
C GLU A 185 7.09 -0.38 11.14
N ILE A 186 8.14 -0.18 10.35
CA ILE A 186 9.51 -0.54 10.72
C ILE A 186 10.03 0.47 11.74
N LYS A 187 10.55 -0.05 12.86
CA LYS A 187 11.32 0.73 13.83
C LYS A 187 12.79 0.82 13.42
N GLU A 188 13.40 -0.32 13.12
CA GLU A 188 14.81 -0.42 12.76
C GLU A 188 15.15 -1.74 12.07
N PHE A 189 16.31 -1.76 11.41
CA PHE A 189 16.95 -2.98 10.90
C PHE A 189 18.15 -3.34 11.77
N ALA A 190 18.01 -4.34 12.64
CA ALA A 190 19.06 -4.76 13.57
C ALA A 190 19.91 -5.91 13.01
N ALA A 191 21.17 -6.00 13.45
CA ALA A 191 22.07 -7.09 13.09
C ALA A 191 21.58 -8.45 13.63
N ALA A 192 21.76 -9.50 12.85
CA ALA A 192 21.55 -10.88 13.23
C ALA A 192 22.85 -11.67 13.09
N ARG A 193 22.89 -12.89 13.66
CA ARG A 193 24.02 -13.82 13.43
C ARG A 193 24.09 -14.27 11.97
N ASP A 194 22.92 -14.38 11.34
CA ASP A 194 22.75 -14.65 9.92
C ASP A 194 21.57 -13.80 9.41
N GLY A 195 21.77 -13.09 8.30
CA GLY A 195 20.81 -12.16 7.71
C GLY A 195 20.55 -10.88 8.54
N ARG A 196 19.29 -10.45 8.61
CA ARG A 196 18.87 -9.22 9.30
C ARG A 196 17.61 -9.43 10.14
N LYS A 197 17.47 -8.64 11.21
CA LYS A 197 16.23 -8.50 11.99
C LYS A 197 15.50 -7.26 11.53
N ILE A 198 14.25 -7.41 11.11
CA ILE A 198 13.32 -6.28 10.96
C ILE A 198 12.55 -6.15 12.27
N VAL A 199 12.74 -5.04 12.97
CA VAL A 199 12.00 -4.73 14.19
C VAL A 199 10.81 -3.87 13.81
N LEU A 200 9.59 -4.36 14.05
CA LEU A 200 8.37 -3.60 13.82
C LEU A 200 7.93 -2.87 15.09
N ARG A 201 7.37 -1.68 14.95
CA ARG A 201 6.72 -1.00 16.08
C ARG A 201 5.56 -1.86 16.60
N HIS A 202 5.32 -1.74 17.91
CA HIS A 202 4.27 -2.46 18.65
C HIS A 202 4.39 -3.99 18.70
N LEU A 203 5.48 -4.58 18.20
CA LEU A 203 5.77 -6.01 18.37
C LEU A 203 6.92 -6.26 19.35
N PRO A 204 6.84 -7.33 20.17
CA PRO A 204 7.91 -7.67 21.11
C PRO A 204 8.99 -8.58 20.50
N PHE A 205 8.89 -8.95 19.22
CA PHE A 205 9.85 -9.83 18.54
C PHE A 205 10.14 -9.32 17.12
N PRO A 206 11.33 -9.61 16.58
CA PRO A 206 11.69 -9.23 15.22
C PRO A 206 11.21 -10.26 14.19
N PHE A 207 11.12 -9.82 12.95
CA PHE A 207 11.03 -10.66 11.77
C PHE A 207 12.45 -10.96 11.26
N MET A 208 12.76 -12.22 11.03
CA MET A 208 14.04 -12.67 10.51
C MET A 208 14.03 -12.69 8.99
N VAL A 209 15.06 -12.11 8.37
CA VAL A 209 15.23 -12.03 6.92
C VAL A 209 16.59 -12.62 6.56
N GLU A 210 16.61 -13.55 5.61
CA GLU A 210 17.86 -14.11 5.08
C GLU A 210 18.71 -13.05 4.37
N GLN A 211 20.03 -13.22 4.37
CA GLN A 211 20.96 -12.25 3.78
C GLN A 211 20.66 -11.98 2.29
N SER A 212 20.28 -13.01 1.52
CA SER A 212 19.97 -12.84 0.10
C SER A 212 18.73 -11.97 -0.12
N THR A 213 17.67 -12.18 0.66
CA THR A 213 16.44 -11.38 0.64
C THR A 213 16.72 -9.95 1.10
N TRP A 214 17.56 -9.79 2.14
CA TRP A 214 17.99 -8.48 2.61
C TRP A 214 18.75 -7.69 1.53
N ASN A 215 19.68 -8.32 0.81
CA ASN A 215 20.41 -7.67 -0.28
C ASN A 215 19.48 -7.23 -1.41
N ARG A 216 18.55 -8.10 -1.84
CA ARG A 216 17.54 -7.76 -2.86
C ARG A 216 16.63 -6.62 -2.42
N LEU A 217 16.22 -6.60 -1.14
CA LEU A 217 15.42 -5.51 -0.58
C LEU A 217 16.17 -4.17 -0.65
N ASN A 218 17.45 -4.12 -0.26
CA ASN A 218 18.20 -2.86 -0.28
C ASN A 218 18.33 -2.28 -1.69
N VAL A 219 18.60 -3.13 -2.68
CA VAL A 219 18.69 -2.68 -4.08
C VAL A 219 17.33 -2.24 -4.61
N ARG A 220 16.27 -3.01 -4.34
CA ARG A 220 14.94 -2.73 -4.89
C ARG A 220 14.26 -1.49 -4.28
N TYR A 221 14.54 -1.22 -3.01
CA TYR A 221 13.88 -0.16 -2.23
C TYR A 221 14.88 0.89 -1.73
N GLU A 222 15.98 1.10 -2.47
CA GLU A 222 17.00 2.10 -2.16
C GLU A 222 16.38 3.49 -1.95
N THR A 223 15.52 3.93 -2.87
CA THR A 223 14.84 5.23 -2.79
C THR A 223 13.97 5.35 -1.53
N GLU A 224 13.15 4.34 -1.19
CA GLU A 224 12.32 4.37 0.01
C GLU A 224 13.19 4.40 1.29
N LEU A 225 14.30 3.67 1.31
CA LEU A 225 15.23 3.67 2.45
C LEU A 225 15.95 5.01 2.60
N GLU A 226 16.33 5.67 1.51
CA GLU A 226 16.91 7.02 1.52
C GLU A 226 15.91 8.06 2.00
N LEU A 227 14.68 8.05 1.46
CA LEU A 227 13.62 8.96 1.88
C LEU A 227 13.34 8.80 3.37
N TRP A 228 13.19 7.57 3.87
CA TRP A 228 12.95 7.32 5.29
C TRP A 228 14.08 7.83 6.19
N ARG A 229 15.34 7.71 5.76
CA ARG A 229 16.51 8.23 6.52
C ARG A 229 16.63 9.75 6.49
N SER A 230 15.91 10.42 5.60
CA SER A 230 16.01 11.88 5.43
C SER A 230 15.20 12.69 6.44
N GLY A 231 14.22 12.08 7.12
CA GLY A 231 13.36 12.76 8.10
C GLY A 231 12.85 11.79 9.17
N ASP A 232 12.91 12.20 10.44
CA ASP A 232 12.49 11.39 11.59
C ASP A 232 10.96 11.27 11.70
N GLU A 233 10.22 12.17 11.04
CA GLU A 233 8.76 12.20 10.93
C GLU A 233 8.20 11.24 9.89
N PHE A 234 9.06 10.64 9.04
CA PHE A 234 8.63 9.69 8.03
C PHE A 234 8.55 8.27 8.58
N HIS A 235 7.56 7.53 8.10
CA HIS A 235 7.34 6.15 8.48
C HIS A 235 7.65 5.21 7.31
N LEU A 236 8.42 4.16 7.60
CA LEU A 236 8.66 3.09 6.66
C LEU A 236 7.68 1.94 6.92
N ILE A 237 6.75 1.73 6.00
CA ILE A 237 5.73 0.69 6.07
C ILE A 237 6.22 -0.55 5.32
N LEU A 238 6.12 -1.69 5.98
CA LEU A 238 6.39 -3.00 5.41
C LEU A 238 5.08 -3.73 5.15
N ILE A 239 5.06 -4.46 4.03
CA ILE A 239 4.23 -5.65 3.87
C ILE A 239 5.16 -6.85 3.65
N ALA A 240 4.90 -7.99 4.31
CA ALA A 240 5.69 -9.19 4.13
C ALA A 240 4.85 -10.45 4.17
N THR A 241 5.23 -11.45 3.37
CA THR A 241 4.81 -12.83 3.59
C THR A 241 5.75 -13.45 4.61
N PHE A 242 5.20 -14.17 5.59
CA PHE A 242 5.99 -14.78 6.65
C PHE A 242 5.33 -16.04 7.19
N GLY A 243 6.10 -16.85 7.89
CA GLY A 243 5.55 -17.85 8.79
C GLY A 243 6.25 -17.84 10.14
N ILE A 244 5.73 -18.62 11.10
CA ILE A 244 6.37 -18.87 12.40
C ILE A 244 6.88 -20.32 12.52
N SER A 245 8.18 -20.49 12.82
CA SER A 245 8.80 -21.82 12.93
C SER A 245 8.32 -22.54 14.18
N ALA A 246 8.59 -23.85 14.33
CA ALA A 246 8.33 -24.57 15.59
C ALA A 246 9.00 -23.90 16.82
N ALA A 247 10.17 -23.27 16.63
CA ALA A 247 10.85 -22.48 17.67
C ALA A 247 10.25 -21.07 17.93
N GLY A 248 9.11 -20.73 17.32
CA GLY A 248 8.46 -19.42 17.49
C GLY A 248 9.10 -18.27 16.70
N ILE A 249 10.04 -18.54 15.79
CA ILE A 249 10.73 -17.52 15.01
C ILE A 249 9.89 -17.11 13.79
N ALA A 250 9.58 -15.82 13.68
CA ALA A 250 8.95 -15.23 12.51
C ALA A 250 9.99 -15.07 11.38
N ALA A 251 9.84 -15.82 10.30
CA ALA A 251 10.74 -15.80 9.15
C ALA A 251 10.01 -15.23 7.92
N VAL A 252 10.60 -14.21 7.31
CA VAL A 252 10.10 -13.53 6.10
C VAL A 252 10.46 -14.34 4.87
N ASP A 253 9.52 -14.45 3.95
CA ASP A 253 9.74 -15.07 2.64
C ASP A 253 9.88 -13.99 1.56
N GLU A 254 8.90 -13.09 1.47
CA GLU A 254 8.93 -11.92 0.60
C GLU A 254 8.59 -10.65 1.38
N VAL A 255 9.08 -9.51 0.90
CA VAL A 255 8.91 -8.21 1.55
C VAL A 255 8.83 -7.09 0.52
N ALA A 256 7.93 -6.14 0.75
CA ALA A 256 7.84 -4.89 0.04
C ALA A 256 7.72 -3.71 1.00
N LEU A 257 8.24 -2.56 0.59
CA LEU A 257 8.29 -1.34 1.39
C LEU A 257 7.52 -0.21 0.71
N MET A 258 7.03 0.73 1.53
CA MET A 258 6.44 1.99 1.13
C MET A 258 6.76 3.03 2.20
N VAL A 259 7.20 4.22 1.79
CA VAL A 259 7.37 5.36 2.69
C VAL A 259 6.07 6.16 2.75
N VAL A 260 5.71 6.60 3.95
CA VAL A 260 4.60 7.52 4.19
C VAL A 260 5.04 8.67 5.09
N ASN A 261 4.44 9.85 4.92
CA ASN A 261 4.76 11.02 5.75
C ASN A 261 4.06 11.00 7.11
N GLU A 262 4.25 12.04 7.92
CA GLU A 262 3.62 12.21 9.25
C GLU A 262 2.08 12.07 9.25
N ASN A 263 1.45 12.32 8.09
CA ASN A 263 0.00 12.24 7.89
C ASN A 263 -0.44 10.87 7.32
N TRP A 264 0.48 9.90 7.31
CA TRP A 264 0.32 8.54 6.80
C TRP A 264 -0.01 8.48 5.30
N ILE A 265 0.34 9.53 4.54
CA ILE A 265 0.17 9.59 3.09
C ILE A 265 1.44 9.07 2.39
N PRO A 266 1.32 8.10 1.47
CA PRO A 266 2.48 7.61 0.71
C PRO A 266 3.12 8.66 -0.18
N PHE A 267 4.43 8.59 -0.35
CA PHE A 267 5.16 9.42 -1.32
C PHE A 267 6.38 8.71 -1.90
N GLU A 268 6.74 9.07 -3.13
CA GLU A 268 7.77 8.37 -3.90
C GLU A 268 9.02 9.20 -4.18
N SER A 269 9.00 10.51 -3.87
CA SER A 269 10.12 11.44 -4.05
C SER A 269 10.04 12.64 -3.11
N VAL A 270 11.17 13.34 -2.93
CA VAL A 270 11.22 14.61 -2.18
C VAL A 270 10.35 15.71 -2.80
N HIS A 271 10.17 15.71 -4.12
CA HIS A 271 9.32 16.68 -4.81
C HIS A 271 7.84 16.40 -4.53
N GLU A 272 7.44 15.13 -4.56
CA GLU A 272 6.08 14.75 -4.18
C GLU A 272 5.79 15.04 -2.70
N GLN A 273 6.75 14.77 -1.81
CA GLN A 273 6.62 15.13 -0.40
C GLN A 273 6.48 16.64 -0.20
N ARG A 274 7.26 17.47 -0.91
CA ARG A 274 7.11 18.93 -0.86
C ARG A 274 5.72 19.38 -1.32
N LEU A 275 5.15 18.74 -2.35
CA LEU A 275 3.79 19.04 -2.79
C LEU A 275 2.76 18.65 -1.70
N LEU A 276 2.91 17.47 -1.09
CA LEU A 276 2.06 17.01 0.01
C LEU A 276 2.10 17.96 1.22
N GLU A 277 3.29 18.42 1.61
CA GLU A 277 3.46 19.40 2.69
C GLU A 277 2.75 20.72 2.40
N ARG A 278 2.82 21.21 1.16
CA ARG A 278 2.15 22.45 0.76
C ARG A 278 0.64 22.33 0.78
N LEU A 279 0.11 21.13 0.56
CA LEU A 279 -1.32 20.82 0.63
C LEU A 279 -1.79 20.40 2.02
N SER A 280 -0.90 20.07 2.95
CA SER A 280 -1.26 19.49 4.26
C SER A 280 -2.13 20.40 5.12
N GLY A 281 -1.93 21.73 4.99
CA GLY A 281 -2.70 22.76 5.68
C GLY A 281 -4.06 23.08 5.02
N SER A 282 -4.37 22.51 3.86
CA SER A 282 -5.64 22.75 3.17
C SER A 282 -6.81 22.09 3.88
N LYS A 283 -7.96 22.76 3.94
CA LYS A 283 -9.23 22.15 4.40
C LYS A 283 -9.89 21.30 3.33
N ARG A 284 -9.55 21.53 2.06
CA ARG A 284 -10.08 20.74 0.94
C ARG A 284 -9.42 19.36 0.93
N LYS A 285 -10.19 18.36 0.51
CA LYS A 285 -9.65 17.01 0.39
C LYS A 285 -8.65 16.91 -0.76
N SER A 286 -7.50 16.31 -0.50
CA SER A 286 -6.55 15.83 -1.51
C SER A 286 -6.49 14.31 -1.51
N VAL A 287 -6.34 13.68 -2.67
CA VAL A 287 -6.22 12.22 -2.79
C VAL A 287 -4.92 11.86 -3.50
N LYS A 288 -4.05 11.10 -2.85
CA LYS A 288 -2.77 10.61 -3.39
C LYS A 288 -3.01 9.47 -4.40
N GLY A 289 -2.50 9.60 -5.61
CA GLY A 289 -2.46 8.50 -6.58
C GLY A 289 -1.38 7.48 -6.25
N LEU A 290 -1.64 6.19 -6.47
CA LEU A 290 -0.69 5.10 -6.18
C LEU A 290 -0.25 4.37 -7.45
N ARG A 291 0.98 3.85 -7.44
CA ARG A 291 1.56 3.09 -8.56
C ARG A 291 1.03 1.68 -8.72
N PHE A 292 0.57 1.05 -7.64
CA PHE A 292 0.31 -0.40 -7.61
C PHE A 292 1.50 -1.20 -8.19
N ASN A 293 1.30 -1.86 -9.34
CA ASN A 293 2.33 -2.63 -10.06
C ASN A 293 3.13 -1.78 -11.05
N LEU A 294 2.72 -0.54 -11.36
CA LEU A 294 3.41 0.29 -12.34
C LEU A 294 4.84 0.61 -11.92
N SER A 295 5.70 0.65 -12.95
CA SER A 295 7.09 1.11 -12.84
C SER A 295 7.16 2.61 -12.55
N ARG A 296 8.23 3.03 -11.86
CA ARG A 296 8.58 4.45 -11.64
C ARG A 296 8.86 5.20 -12.94
N LYS A 297 9.13 4.47 -14.05
CA LYS A 297 9.36 5.05 -15.39
C LYS A 297 8.08 5.44 -16.13
N GLN A 298 6.91 5.07 -15.63
CA GLN A 298 5.64 5.50 -16.23
C GLN A 298 5.15 6.75 -15.48
N PRO A 299 4.34 7.63 -16.08
CA PRO A 299 3.64 8.69 -15.33
C PRO A 299 2.47 8.13 -14.50
N ILE A 300 2.12 8.80 -13.40
CA ILE A 300 0.81 8.73 -12.72
C ILE A 300 0.40 10.14 -12.33
N VAL A 301 -0.88 10.33 -12.03
CA VAL A 301 -1.30 11.47 -11.21
C VAL A 301 -0.70 11.30 -9.81
N SER A 302 0.09 12.29 -9.38
CA SER A 302 0.63 12.32 -8.01
C SER A 302 -0.50 12.55 -7.02
N LEU A 303 -1.34 13.56 -7.25
CA LEU A 303 -2.44 13.96 -6.38
C LEU A 303 -3.66 14.45 -7.19
N THR A 304 -4.86 14.24 -6.68
CA THR A 304 -6.07 14.92 -7.16
C THR A 304 -6.67 15.83 -6.10
N LEU A 305 -7.27 16.93 -6.54
CA LEU A 305 -8.11 17.81 -5.74
C LEU A 305 -9.55 17.70 -6.24
N PRO A 306 -10.32 16.68 -5.81
CA PRO A 306 -11.64 16.38 -6.37
C PRO A 306 -12.67 17.49 -6.10
N GLU A 307 -12.52 18.24 -5.01
CA GLU A 307 -13.45 19.29 -4.59
C GLU A 307 -13.12 20.67 -5.19
N GLN A 308 -12.07 20.77 -6.02
CA GLN A 308 -11.69 22.03 -6.66
C GLN A 308 -12.79 22.51 -7.62
N ARG A 309 -12.96 23.84 -7.69
CA ARG A 309 -13.90 24.51 -8.59
C ARG A 309 -13.13 25.45 -9.53
N PRO A 310 -13.56 25.61 -10.79
CA PRO A 310 -14.79 25.08 -11.40
C PRO A 310 -14.74 23.58 -11.74
N ALA A 311 -13.54 23.00 -11.84
CA ALA A 311 -13.32 21.58 -12.12
C ALA A 311 -12.29 20.97 -11.15
N ALA A 312 -12.32 19.65 -10.99
CA ALA A 312 -11.32 18.91 -10.22
C ALA A 312 -9.92 19.08 -10.85
N VAL A 313 -8.87 19.04 -10.03
CA VAL A 313 -7.48 19.18 -10.50
C VAL A 313 -6.76 17.84 -10.42
N ALA A 314 -6.04 17.49 -11.49
CA ALA A 314 -5.08 16.38 -11.51
C ALA A 314 -3.66 16.97 -11.48
N MET A 315 -2.89 16.62 -10.45
CA MET A 315 -1.56 17.16 -10.19
C MET A 315 -0.49 16.13 -10.55
N PHE A 316 0.42 16.51 -11.44
CA PHE A 316 1.51 15.67 -11.92
C PHE A 316 2.86 16.25 -11.48
N VAL A 317 3.72 15.40 -10.92
CA VAL A 317 5.12 15.71 -10.66
C VAL A 317 5.99 14.96 -11.67
N VAL A 318 6.55 15.69 -12.63
CA VAL A 318 7.39 15.12 -13.70
C VAL A 318 8.85 15.18 -13.25
N PRO A 319 9.54 14.02 -13.15
CA PRO A 319 10.93 13.98 -12.71
C PRO A 319 11.86 14.66 -13.72
N ALA A 320 13.01 15.17 -13.26
CA ALA A 320 13.97 15.86 -14.12
C ALA A 320 14.55 14.96 -15.24
N GLY A 321 14.56 13.64 -15.04
CA GLY A 321 15.00 12.65 -16.02
C GLY A 321 13.87 12.01 -16.84
N ALA A 322 12.69 12.65 -16.93
CA ALA A 322 11.62 12.18 -17.81
C ALA A 322 12.06 12.22 -19.28
N ASP A 323 11.86 11.11 -19.99
CA ASP A 323 12.15 11.00 -21.43
C ASP A 323 10.93 11.36 -22.29
N GLU A 324 11.10 11.33 -23.61
CA GLU A 324 10.02 11.63 -24.57
C GLU A 324 8.84 10.66 -24.43
N ASP A 325 9.10 9.39 -24.12
CA ASP A 325 8.05 8.40 -23.89
C ASP A 325 7.24 8.71 -22.64
N TYR A 326 7.89 9.15 -21.55
CA TYR A 326 7.20 9.59 -20.34
C TYR A 326 6.29 10.78 -20.61
N GLU A 327 6.78 11.81 -21.31
CA GLU A 327 5.99 13.01 -21.66
C GLU A 327 4.85 12.68 -22.62
N ARG A 328 5.07 11.76 -23.59
CA ARG A 328 4.01 11.29 -24.49
C ARG A 328 2.88 10.60 -23.71
N ILE A 329 3.22 9.63 -22.84
CA ILE A 329 2.22 8.91 -22.04
C ILE A 329 1.51 9.89 -21.08
N LEU A 330 2.24 10.88 -20.52
CA LEU A 330 1.63 11.93 -19.70
C LEU A 330 0.59 12.74 -20.48
N GLY A 331 0.90 13.13 -21.72
CA GLY A 331 -0.04 13.79 -22.62
C GLY A 331 -1.29 12.96 -22.86
N GLU A 332 -1.13 11.68 -23.21
CA GLU A 332 -2.24 10.73 -23.40
C GLU A 332 -3.12 10.61 -22.15
N MET A 333 -2.53 10.56 -20.95
CA MET A 333 -3.26 10.52 -19.68
C MET A 333 -4.07 11.79 -19.41
N ILE A 334 -3.52 12.97 -19.75
CA ILE A 334 -4.20 14.25 -19.59
C ILE A 334 -5.36 14.35 -20.58
N GLU A 335 -5.13 14.01 -21.85
CA GLU A 335 -6.15 14.03 -22.90
C GLU A 335 -7.32 13.09 -22.60
N ALA A 336 -7.01 11.90 -22.06
CA ALA A 336 -8.03 10.94 -21.64
C ALA A 336 -9.01 11.51 -20.60
N ARG A 337 -8.60 12.56 -19.85
CA ARG A 337 -9.35 13.16 -18.74
C ARG A 337 -9.50 14.67 -18.90
N ALA A 338 -9.95 15.09 -20.09
CA ALA A 338 -10.14 16.50 -20.45
C ALA A 338 -11.13 17.26 -19.54
N GLU A 339 -11.94 16.57 -18.72
CA GLU A 339 -12.81 17.18 -17.73
C GLU A 339 -12.09 17.68 -16.46
N MET A 340 -10.84 17.24 -16.24
CA MET A 340 -10.00 17.68 -15.12
C MET A 340 -9.02 18.76 -15.56
N THR A 341 -8.73 19.72 -14.68
CA THR A 341 -7.68 20.71 -14.94
C THR A 341 -6.31 20.12 -14.61
N PRO A 342 -5.37 20.02 -15.57
CA PRO A 342 -4.04 19.53 -15.30
C PRO A 342 -3.20 20.60 -14.58
N TRP A 343 -2.54 20.21 -13.50
CA TRP A 343 -1.47 20.98 -12.87
C TRP A 343 -0.18 20.17 -13.01
N ILE A 344 0.85 20.75 -13.61
CA ILE A 344 2.07 20.00 -13.95
C ILE A 344 3.28 20.72 -13.37
N TRP A 345 4.00 20.04 -12.49
CA TRP A 345 5.31 20.49 -12.04
C TRP A 345 6.40 19.66 -12.69
N ARG A 346 7.15 20.30 -13.61
CA ARG A 346 8.35 19.75 -14.22
C ARG A 346 9.57 20.12 -13.40
N VAL A 347 10.08 19.17 -12.62
CA VAL A 347 11.17 19.38 -11.66
C VAL A 347 12.44 19.94 -12.34
N GLY A 348 12.74 19.49 -13.55
CA GLY A 348 13.93 19.94 -14.30
C GLY A 348 13.80 21.34 -14.93
N GLN A 349 12.61 21.96 -14.93
CA GLN A 349 12.34 23.21 -15.64
C GLN A 349 12.08 24.41 -14.71
N GLY A 350 12.08 24.21 -13.38
CA GLY A 350 11.95 25.32 -12.43
C GLY A 350 11.34 24.92 -11.08
N GLY A 351 10.99 25.96 -10.32
CA GLY A 351 10.31 25.81 -9.02
C GLY A 351 8.90 25.23 -9.16
N MET A 352 8.35 24.80 -8.02
CA MET A 352 6.96 24.33 -7.95
C MET A 352 5.99 25.45 -8.38
N PRO A 353 5.06 25.20 -9.32
CA PRO A 353 4.02 26.15 -9.69
C PRO A 353 3.15 26.56 -8.49
N GLU A 354 2.42 27.66 -8.62
CA GLU A 354 1.42 28.05 -7.62
C GLU A 354 0.31 26.99 -7.52
N LEU A 355 -0.18 26.76 -6.30
CA LEU A 355 -1.28 25.83 -6.06
C LEU A 355 -2.61 26.46 -6.49
N PRO A 356 -3.55 25.67 -7.03
CA PRO A 356 -4.83 26.14 -7.56
C PRO A 356 -5.88 26.49 -6.49
#